data_AF-A0A928X3P3-F1
#
_entry.id   AF-A0A928X3P3-F1
#
_cell.length_a   1.000
_cell.length_b   1.000
_cell.length_c   1.000
_cell.angle_alpha   90.00
_cell.angle_beta   90.00
_cell.angle_gamma   90.00
#
_symmetry.space_group_name_H-M   'P 1'
#
loop_
_entity.id
_entity.type
_entity.pdbx_description
1 polymer ?
#
loop_
_entity_poly.entity_id
_entity_poly.type
_entity_poly.pdbx_seq_one_letter_code
_entity_poly.pdbx_strand_id
1 'polypeptide(L)'
;MAQGHIRKGFFFYFGLFVLVLFAAFMICLVVMMFNPGKTVLWMQYFTGDETIFVDETTDDSKSAINIADVDNVVIDASISKVTVVKNKDYANDGIYIINKAKGFAGAKSNAQFSYSAKLEGSTLKVSVTEPNGFLYLSKDLEVVVFLNSEKNNNLNHLNLTVKTETGNVYVGETDTGAKAVYLKGLNISTTKGNVYLRQNLNTSDLQSLSVKTNSGDIYASREIVDNGKAMLGLEISCNANFETEKGTIAFDILKASGKTINIVCDEGITDISRLYANEVRIACFQGNFRFGSVYANVSFNDSANTLLAPNLIADYIQGNFTISGGSEAKPDINVKKIDGLVNIVADNGSVIIKEAARSVVITSYGAMKVELIAGASNTEQISIRNKSGDIKLGFKGVALGNVDVKSESSKSDVTINFLDGAVFTSEVKNFDGSAYDEGKITLNLGTTGNISKNPLTPNNPSSSDGKITLNINGKLTYNKYNSASDIA
;
A
#
# COMPACT_ATOMS: atom_id res chain seq x y z
N MET A 1 41.87 -22.84 -40.52
CA MET A 1 41.90 -21.94 -39.34
C MET A 1 42.37 -20.56 -39.81
N ALA A 2 41.45 -19.65 -40.11
CA ALA A 2 41.80 -18.27 -40.43
C ALA A 2 42.04 -17.52 -39.11
N GLN A 3 43.30 -17.24 -38.79
CA GLN A 3 43.69 -16.34 -37.70
C GLN A 3 43.34 -14.91 -38.10
N GLY A 4 42.19 -14.43 -37.64
CA GLY A 4 41.71 -13.06 -37.86
C GLY A 4 42.54 -12.03 -37.11
N HIS A 5 43.64 -11.60 -37.69
CA HIS A 5 44.33 -10.39 -37.25
C HIS A 5 43.53 -9.16 -37.72
N ILE A 6 42.63 -8.64 -36.88
CA ILE A 6 42.11 -7.28 -37.09
C ILE A 6 43.34 -6.35 -37.04
N ARG A 7 43.67 -5.71 -38.17
CA ARG A 7 44.84 -4.84 -38.28
C ARG A 7 44.72 -3.72 -37.24
N LYS A 8 45.72 -3.55 -36.36
CA LYS A 8 45.76 -2.50 -35.31
C LYS A 8 45.43 -1.09 -35.85
N GLY A 9 45.76 -0.82 -37.11
CA GLY A 9 45.40 0.42 -37.80
C GLY A 9 43.89 0.62 -38.02
N PHE A 10 43.10 -0.43 -38.26
CA PHE A 10 41.65 -0.30 -38.44
C PHE A 10 40.97 0.22 -37.18
N PHE A 11 41.31 -0.33 -36.00
CA PHE A 11 40.79 0.18 -34.74
C PHE A 11 41.22 1.62 -34.44
N PHE A 12 42.45 2.00 -34.84
CA PHE A 12 42.91 3.38 -34.70
C PHE A 12 42.14 4.35 -35.60
N TYR A 13 42.00 4.05 -36.89
CA TYR A 13 41.26 4.91 -37.83
C TYR A 13 39.76 4.93 -37.51
N PHE A 14 39.18 3.81 -37.11
CA PHE A 14 37.80 3.72 -36.67
C PHE A 14 37.59 4.54 -35.39
N GLY A 15 38.47 4.40 -34.40
CA GLY A 15 38.43 5.20 -33.17
C GLY A 15 38.57 6.69 -33.43
N LEU A 16 39.51 7.09 -34.29
CA LEU A 16 39.70 8.48 -34.70
C LEU A 16 38.46 9.04 -35.43
N PHE A 17 37.86 8.26 -36.32
CA PHE A 17 36.62 8.63 -37.00
C PHE A 17 35.45 8.83 -36.03
N VAL A 18 35.26 7.91 -35.08
CA VAL A 18 34.24 8.03 -34.03
C VAL A 18 34.48 9.28 -33.18
N LEU A 19 35.73 9.60 -32.85
CA LEU A 19 36.09 10.79 -32.06
C LEU A 19 35.79 12.09 -32.83
N VAL A 20 36.08 12.13 -34.13
CA VAL A 20 35.71 13.26 -35.01
C VAL A 20 34.19 13.42 -35.09
N LEU A 21 33.44 12.32 -35.24
CA LEU A 21 31.97 12.37 -35.22
C LEU A 21 31.43 12.90 -33.89
N PHE A 22 32.01 12.47 -32.78
CA PHE A 22 31.63 12.95 -31.45
C PHE A 22 31.94 14.45 -31.26
N ALA A 23 33.11 14.91 -31.74
CA ALA A 23 33.48 16.32 -31.71
C ALA A 23 32.52 17.17 -32.57
N ALA A 24 32.19 16.72 -33.78
CA ALA A 24 31.22 17.40 -34.64
C ALA A 24 29.82 17.45 -33.99
N PHE A 25 29.38 16.36 -33.37
CA PHE A 25 28.12 16.30 -32.62
C PHE A 25 28.11 17.31 -31.46
N MET A 26 29.19 17.36 -30.66
CA MET A 26 29.32 18.32 -29.56
C MET A 26 29.33 19.77 -30.04
N ILE A 27 30.01 20.08 -31.15
CA ILE A 27 29.97 21.43 -31.75
C ILE A 27 28.52 21.79 -32.14
N CYS A 28 27.76 20.85 -32.72
CA CYS A 28 26.36 21.09 -33.05
C CYS A 28 25.51 21.36 -31.80
N LEU A 29 25.71 20.62 -30.70
CA LEU A 29 25.03 20.87 -29.43
C LEU A 29 25.34 22.29 -28.90
N VAL A 30 26.61 22.69 -28.90
CA VAL A 30 27.04 24.02 -28.46
C VAL A 30 26.42 25.13 -29.32
N VAL A 31 26.43 24.98 -30.65
CA VAL A 31 25.81 25.96 -31.56
C VAL A 31 24.31 26.10 -31.29
N MET A 32 23.61 25.00 -31.01
CA MET A 32 22.19 25.02 -30.64
C MET A 32 21.94 25.67 -29.28
N MET A 33 22.84 25.50 -28.30
CA MET A 33 22.72 26.19 -27.00
C MET A 33 22.81 27.71 -27.13
N PHE A 34 23.66 28.22 -28.03
CA PHE A 34 23.76 29.65 -28.33
C PHE A 34 22.66 30.17 -29.26
N ASN A 35 21.87 29.27 -29.87
CA ASN A 35 20.71 29.63 -30.69
C ASN A 35 19.51 28.75 -30.34
N PRO A 36 18.91 28.91 -29.14
CA PRO A 36 17.73 28.15 -28.75
C PRO A 36 16.61 28.29 -29.77
N GLY A 37 15.85 27.23 -29.98
CA GLY A 37 14.74 27.22 -30.94
C GLY A 37 15.14 26.92 -32.39
N LYS A 38 16.41 27.07 -32.77
CA LYS A 38 16.86 26.75 -34.14
C LYS A 38 17.12 25.26 -34.30
N THR A 39 16.67 24.72 -35.42
CA THR A 39 16.93 23.34 -35.80
C THR A 39 18.31 23.17 -36.44
N VAL A 40 19.13 22.27 -35.91
CA VAL A 40 20.39 21.82 -36.52
C VAL A 40 20.38 20.29 -36.57
N LEU A 41 20.56 19.70 -37.76
CA LEU A 41 20.59 18.24 -37.95
C LEU A 41 19.39 17.51 -37.29
N TRP A 42 18.16 18.02 -37.53
CA TRP A 42 16.92 17.47 -36.96
C TRP A 42 16.81 17.54 -35.43
N MET A 43 17.67 18.30 -34.76
CA MET A 43 17.62 18.54 -33.33
C MET A 43 17.36 20.02 -33.06
N GLN A 44 16.80 20.32 -31.90
CA GLN A 44 16.56 21.67 -31.42
C GLN A 44 16.87 21.75 -29.94
N TYR A 45 17.51 22.83 -29.52
CA TYR A 45 17.67 23.16 -28.10
C TYR A 45 16.47 23.96 -27.61
N PHE A 46 15.88 23.55 -26.49
CA PHE A 46 14.85 24.30 -25.78
C PHE A 46 15.38 24.76 -24.43
N THR A 47 14.94 25.95 -24.01
CA THR A 47 15.24 26.53 -22.70
C THR A 47 14.04 27.32 -22.24
N GLY A 48 13.60 27.08 -21.01
CA GLY A 48 12.66 27.90 -20.27
C GLY A 48 13.39 28.79 -19.25
N ASP A 49 12.85 29.98 -19.03
CA ASP A 49 13.17 30.85 -17.90
C ASP A 49 11.97 31.75 -17.56
N GLU A 50 10.79 31.13 -17.45
CA GLU A 50 9.51 31.82 -17.36
C GLU A 50 8.81 31.50 -16.03
N THR A 51 8.17 32.50 -15.44
CA THR A 51 7.22 32.33 -14.33
C THR A 51 5.93 33.05 -14.72
N ILE A 52 4.86 32.27 -14.87
CA ILE A 52 3.58 32.73 -15.38
C ILE A 52 2.58 32.69 -14.24
N PHE A 53 1.90 33.81 -13.99
CA PHE A 53 0.74 33.85 -13.11
C PHE A 53 -0.52 33.68 -13.97
N VAL A 54 -1.39 32.74 -13.62
CA VAL A 54 -2.62 32.43 -14.37
C VAL A 54 -3.75 33.30 -13.81
N ASP A 55 -3.89 34.51 -14.35
CA ASP A 55 -4.89 35.51 -13.95
C ASP A 55 -6.01 35.73 -14.98
N GLU A 56 -5.88 35.19 -16.19
CA GLU A 56 -6.91 35.18 -17.23
C GLU A 56 -7.00 33.82 -17.94
N THR A 57 -8.16 33.52 -18.53
CA THR A 57 -8.32 32.37 -19.42
C THR A 57 -7.48 32.55 -20.69
N THR A 58 -7.01 31.45 -21.26
CA THR A 58 -6.22 31.46 -22.50
C THR A 58 -7.09 31.40 -23.76
N ASP A 59 -8.41 31.36 -23.62
CA ASP A 59 -9.34 31.46 -24.74
C ASP A 59 -9.56 32.92 -25.17
N ASP A 60 -10.24 33.11 -26.29
CA ASP A 60 -10.47 34.45 -26.86
C ASP A 60 -11.24 35.40 -25.92
N SER A 61 -11.91 34.87 -24.89
CA SER A 61 -12.65 35.67 -23.92
C SER A 61 -11.72 36.40 -22.94
N LYS A 62 -10.54 35.85 -22.65
CA LYS A 62 -9.58 36.37 -21.65
C LYS A 62 -10.26 36.74 -20.34
N SER A 63 -11.14 35.87 -19.87
CA SER A 63 -11.92 36.09 -18.65
C SER A 63 -10.99 36.06 -17.45
N ALA A 64 -11.11 37.05 -16.55
CA ALA A 64 -10.31 37.10 -15.34
C ALA A 64 -10.57 35.89 -14.44
N ILE A 65 -9.52 35.36 -13.82
CA ILE A 65 -9.55 34.21 -12.93
C ILE A 65 -9.27 34.68 -11.51
N ASN A 66 -10.21 34.44 -10.61
CA ASN A 66 -10.01 34.60 -9.16
C ASN A 66 -10.21 33.24 -8.49
N ILE A 67 -9.13 32.72 -7.90
CA ILE A 67 -9.15 31.38 -7.29
C ILE A 67 -10.18 31.24 -6.16
N ALA A 68 -10.56 32.35 -5.51
CA ALA A 68 -11.57 32.36 -4.46
C ALA A 68 -13.00 32.11 -4.96
N ASP A 69 -13.24 32.29 -6.27
CA ASP A 69 -14.55 32.10 -6.91
C ASP A 69 -14.65 30.74 -7.63
N VAL A 70 -13.62 29.89 -7.52
CA VAL A 70 -13.49 28.61 -8.21
C VAL A 70 -13.74 27.45 -7.24
N ASP A 71 -14.73 26.60 -7.55
CA ASP A 71 -15.05 25.43 -6.72
C ASP A 71 -14.14 24.23 -7.02
N ASN A 72 -13.65 24.11 -8.26
CA ASN A 72 -12.87 22.96 -8.70
C ASN A 72 -11.68 23.40 -9.54
N VAL A 73 -10.50 22.88 -9.21
CA VAL A 73 -9.29 23.05 -10.02
C VAL A 73 -8.82 21.70 -10.51
N VAL A 74 -8.57 21.60 -11.81
CA VAL A 74 -7.98 20.41 -12.45
C VAL A 74 -6.66 20.83 -13.08
N ILE A 75 -5.57 20.26 -12.58
CA ILE A 75 -4.22 20.43 -13.15
C ILE A 75 -3.90 19.15 -13.92
N ASP A 76 -3.63 19.30 -15.22
CA ASP A 76 -3.19 18.24 -16.12
C ASP A 76 -1.80 18.58 -16.66
N ALA A 77 -0.81 17.76 -16.30
CA ALA A 77 0.59 17.96 -16.67
C ALA A 77 1.21 16.62 -17.07
N SER A 78 2.29 16.61 -17.84
CA SER A 78 3.06 15.37 -18.09
C SER A 78 4.19 15.23 -17.08
N ILE A 79 5.21 16.10 -17.13
CA ILE A 79 6.43 15.95 -16.32
C ILE A 79 6.50 16.91 -15.13
N SER A 80 5.56 17.84 -15.05
CA SER A 80 5.58 18.93 -14.06
C SER A 80 5.48 18.42 -12.62
N LYS A 81 6.33 18.94 -11.75
CA LYS A 81 6.09 18.93 -10.30
C LYS A 81 4.84 19.76 -10.00
N VAL A 82 4.01 19.33 -9.05
CA VAL A 82 2.88 20.13 -8.58
C VAL A 82 3.03 20.40 -7.09
N THR A 83 2.87 21.67 -6.71
CA THR A 83 3.07 22.11 -5.32
C THR A 83 1.87 22.94 -4.87
N VAL A 84 1.34 22.65 -3.69
CA VAL A 84 0.21 23.37 -3.10
C VAL A 84 0.64 23.96 -1.77
N VAL A 85 0.77 25.28 -1.69
CA VAL A 85 1.44 25.93 -0.56
C VAL A 85 0.79 27.24 -0.16
N LYS A 86 1.03 27.63 1.10
CA LYS A 86 0.63 28.92 1.64
C LYS A 86 1.80 29.59 2.36
N ASN A 87 2.53 30.45 1.66
CA ASN A 87 3.75 31.10 2.19
C ASN A 87 3.88 32.56 1.69
N LYS A 88 5.08 33.15 1.61
CA LYS A 88 5.31 34.56 1.19
C LYS A 88 6.00 34.72 -0.17
N ASP A 89 6.18 33.64 -0.91
CA ASP A 89 7.01 33.61 -2.12
C ASP A 89 6.38 34.38 -3.28
N TYR A 90 5.05 34.51 -3.29
CA TYR A 90 4.32 35.25 -4.33
C TYR A 90 3.32 36.26 -3.74
N ALA A 91 3.03 37.29 -4.53
CA ALA A 91 2.16 38.40 -4.11
C ALA A 91 0.66 38.05 -4.18
N ASN A 92 0.24 37.29 -5.20
CA ASN A 92 -1.16 37.03 -5.51
C ASN A 92 -1.54 35.57 -5.22
N ASP A 93 -2.78 35.37 -4.82
CA ASP A 93 -3.33 34.02 -4.63
C ASP A 93 -3.73 33.48 -6.01
N GLY A 94 -3.44 32.22 -6.30
CA GLY A 94 -3.80 31.61 -7.57
C GLY A 94 -2.83 30.53 -8.02
N ILE A 95 -2.70 30.37 -9.34
CA ILE A 95 -1.87 29.32 -9.94
C ILE A 95 -0.68 29.98 -10.64
N TYR A 96 0.51 29.47 -10.36
CA TYR A 96 1.75 29.85 -11.03
C TYR A 96 2.30 28.66 -11.81
N ILE A 97 2.88 28.93 -12.97
CA ILE A 97 3.61 27.94 -13.76
C ILE A 97 5.05 28.42 -13.92
N ILE A 98 6.00 27.62 -13.45
CA ILE A 98 7.43 27.90 -13.50
C ILE A 98 8.04 26.95 -14.53
N ASN A 99 8.64 27.49 -15.58
CA ASN A 99 9.33 26.71 -16.59
C ASN A 99 10.81 27.11 -16.64
N LYS A 100 11.66 26.22 -16.13
CA LYS A 100 13.13 26.29 -16.19
C LYS A 100 13.70 25.04 -16.87
N ALA A 101 12.89 24.33 -17.65
CA ALA A 101 13.29 23.12 -18.35
C ALA A 101 14.26 23.45 -19.48
N LYS A 102 15.32 22.67 -19.61
CA LYS A 102 16.36 22.87 -20.63
C LYS A 102 16.80 21.54 -21.21
N GLY A 103 17.00 21.47 -22.51
CA GLY A 103 17.41 20.22 -23.14
C GLY A 103 17.38 20.27 -24.66
N PHE A 104 17.54 19.08 -25.25
CA PHE A 104 17.51 18.87 -26.69
C PHE A 104 16.34 17.96 -27.04
N ALA A 105 15.61 18.37 -28.06
CA ALA A 105 14.47 17.66 -28.63
C ALA A 105 14.72 17.38 -30.11
N GLY A 106 14.04 16.38 -30.66
CA GLY A 106 13.97 16.22 -32.11
C GLY A 106 13.16 17.35 -32.73
N ALA A 107 13.45 17.74 -33.97
CA ALA A 107 12.76 18.82 -34.69
C ALA A 107 11.27 18.55 -34.90
N LYS A 108 10.85 17.29 -34.85
CA LYS A 108 9.44 16.86 -34.91
C LYS A 108 8.81 16.65 -33.54
N SER A 109 9.61 16.65 -32.48
CA SER A 109 9.11 16.56 -31.10
C SER A 109 8.63 17.93 -30.64
N ASN A 110 7.71 17.95 -29.68
CA ASN A 110 7.29 19.21 -29.11
C ASN A 110 8.45 19.83 -28.31
N ALA A 111 9.10 20.86 -28.84
CA ALA A 111 10.21 21.56 -28.17
C ALA A 111 9.75 22.83 -27.46
N GLN A 112 8.48 23.21 -27.61
CA GLN A 112 7.92 24.42 -27.02
C GLN A 112 7.11 24.09 -25.78
N PHE A 113 7.28 24.95 -24.78
CA PHE A 113 6.41 25.00 -23.64
C PHE A 113 5.17 25.82 -23.99
N SER A 114 4.00 25.35 -23.56
CA SER A 114 2.76 26.14 -23.59
C SER A 114 1.84 25.70 -22.46
N TYR A 115 0.84 26.52 -22.15
CA TYR A 115 -0.19 26.18 -21.19
C TYR A 115 -1.56 26.63 -21.70
N SER A 116 -2.62 26.03 -21.16
CA SER A 116 -4.01 26.40 -21.40
C SER A 116 -4.71 26.53 -20.05
N ALA A 117 -5.45 27.62 -19.86
CA ALA A 117 -6.31 27.86 -18.71
C ALA A 117 -7.74 28.12 -19.20
N LYS A 118 -8.68 27.24 -18.84
CA LYS A 118 -10.09 27.32 -19.26
C LYS A 118 -11.01 27.30 -18.05
N LEU A 119 -11.98 28.20 -18.03
CA LEU A 119 -13.01 28.26 -16.99
C LEU A 119 -14.33 27.73 -17.55
N GLU A 120 -14.79 26.59 -17.03
CA GLU A 120 -16.06 25.96 -17.39
C GLU A 120 -16.99 25.95 -16.17
N GLY A 121 -17.91 26.92 -16.10
CA GLY A 121 -18.70 27.15 -14.89
C GLY A 121 -17.78 27.56 -13.72
N SER A 122 -17.81 26.82 -12.61
CA SER A 122 -16.90 27.01 -11.47
C SER A 122 -15.69 26.07 -11.48
N THR A 123 -15.37 25.46 -12.63
CA THR A 123 -14.21 24.57 -12.79
C THR A 123 -13.12 25.23 -13.62
N LEU A 124 -11.95 25.46 -13.02
CA LEU A 124 -10.75 25.90 -13.71
C LEU A 124 -9.91 24.68 -14.12
N LYS A 125 -9.69 24.52 -15.42
CA LYS A 125 -8.79 23.50 -15.98
C LYS A 125 -7.50 24.16 -16.43
N VAL A 126 -6.38 23.74 -15.85
CA VAL A 126 -5.04 24.16 -16.23
C VAL A 126 -4.31 22.97 -16.83
N SER A 127 -3.97 23.06 -18.11
CA SER A 127 -3.21 22.04 -18.82
C SER A 127 -1.85 22.61 -19.20
N VAL A 128 -0.78 21.90 -18.87
CA VAL A 128 0.59 22.25 -19.26
C VAL A 128 1.05 21.30 -20.34
N THR A 129 1.62 21.86 -21.41
CA THR A 129 2.24 21.10 -22.48
C THR A 129 3.75 21.31 -22.40
N GLU A 130 4.46 20.32 -21.89
CA GLU A 130 5.89 20.39 -21.66
C GLU A 130 6.74 20.00 -22.90
N PRO A 131 7.97 20.52 -23.01
CA PRO A 131 8.90 20.09 -24.05
C PRO A 131 9.29 18.61 -23.89
N ASN A 132 9.22 17.85 -24.98
CA ASN A 132 9.64 16.45 -25.06
C ASN A 132 11.07 16.33 -25.64
N GLY A 133 12.04 16.33 -24.75
CA GLY A 133 13.46 16.14 -25.06
C GLY A 133 13.91 14.67 -25.08
N PHE A 134 14.95 14.38 -25.86
CA PHE A 134 15.72 13.13 -25.76
C PHE A 134 16.91 13.26 -24.78
N LEU A 135 17.37 14.49 -24.53
CA LEU A 135 18.39 14.81 -23.53
C LEU A 135 17.96 16.03 -22.73
N TYR A 136 17.72 15.85 -21.43
CA TYR A 136 17.39 16.95 -20.51
C TYR A 136 18.64 17.36 -19.74
N LEU A 137 18.97 18.65 -19.80
CA LEU A 137 19.93 19.27 -18.87
C LEU A 137 19.23 19.67 -17.57
N SER A 138 17.94 20.05 -17.65
CA SER A 138 17.06 20.34 -16.53
C SER A 138 15.63 19.93 -16.88
N LYS A 139 14.95 19.26 -15.94
CA LYS A 139 13.50 18.95 -16.00
C LYS A 139 12.69 19.83 -15.05
N ASP A 140 13.22 21.01 -14.72
CA ASP A 140 12.62 21.93 -13.75
C ASP A 140 11.38 22.61 -14.34
N LEU A 141 10.22 21.99 -14.12
CA LEU A 141 8.92 22.51 -14.49
C LEU A 141 7.95 22.26 -13.35
N GLU A 142 7.26 23.30 -12.91
CA GLU A 142 6.45 23.28 -11.70
C GLU A 142 5.15 24.05 -11.88
N VAL A 143 4.03 23.44 -11.45
CA VAL A 143 2.75 24.13 -11.28
C VAL A 143 2.53 24.34 -9.77
N VAL A 144 2.43 25.59 -9.35
CA VAL A 144 2.24 25.96 -7.95
C VAL A 144 0.83 26.50 -7.75
N VAL A 145 0.03 25.81 -6.94
CA VAL A 145 -1.21 26.36 -6.38
C VAL A 145 -0.82 27.10 -5.10
N PHE A 146 -0.93 28.42 -5.14
CA PHE A 146 -0.35 29.29 -4.15
C PHE A 146 -1.40 30.15 -3.44
N LEU A 147 -1.24 30.27 -2.12
CA LEU A 147 -1.94 31.26 -1.30
C LEU A 147 -0.92 32.14 -0.57
N ASN A 148 -1.10 33.44 -0.61
CA ASN A 148 -0.28 34.35 0.17
C ASN A 148 -0.65 34.23 1.66
N SER A 149 0.34 33.84 2.47
CA SER A 149 0.21 33.68 3.91
C SER A 149 -0.08 34.99 4.66
N GLU A 150 0.18 36.15 4.06
CA GLU A 150 -0.16 37.46 4.61
C GLU A 150 -1.65 37.80 4.43
N LYS A 151 -2.35 37.10 3.52
CA LYS A 151 -3.79 37.20 3.32
C LYS A 151 -4.54 36.16 4.16
N ASN A 152 -5.76 36.48 4.58
CA ASN A 152 -6.60 35.57 5.36
C ASN A 152 -7.44 34.60 4.49
N ASN A 153 -7.09 34.44 3.22
CA ASN A 153 -7.80 33.58 2.29
C ASN A 153 -7.49 32.10 2.55
N ASN A 154 -8.45 31.22 2.28
CA ASN A 154 -8.30 29.76 2.35
C ASN A 154 -8.99 29.12 1.14
N LEU A 155 -8.72 27.83 0.91
CA LEU A 155 -9.29 27.06 -0.20
C LEU A 155 -10.19 25.93 0.30
N ASN A 156 -10.81 26.10 1.48
CA ASN A 156 -11.64 25.07 2.11
C ASN A 156 -12.94 24.76 1.33
N HIS A 157 -13.30 25.58 0.34
CA HIS A 157 -14.40 25.34 -0.59
C HIS A 157 -13.96 24.57 -1.85
N LEU A 158 -12.65 24.54 -2.14
CA LEU A 158 -12.08 24.11 -3.41
C LEU A 158 -11.74 22.62 -3.41
N ASN A 159 -12.12 21.92 -4.48
CA ASN A 159 -11.63 20.57 -4.79
C ASN A 159 -10.46 20.65 -5.77
N LEU A 160 -9.33 20.09 -5.40
CA LEU A 160 -8.13 20.04 -6.24
C LEU A 160 -7.95 18.64 -6.83
N THR A 161 -7.88 18.57 -8.16
CA THR A 161 -7.49 17.37 -8.90
C THR A 161 -6.16 17.61 -9.61
N VAL A 162 -5.16 16.76 -9.33
CA VAL A 162 -3.84 16.81 -9.97
C VAL A 162 -3.63 15.51 -10.74
N LYS A 163 -3.32 15.63 -12.03
CA LYS A 163 -2.95 14.52 -12.90
C LYS A 163 -1.57 14.82 -13.49
N THR A 164 -0.62 13.92 -13.24
CA THR A 164 0.72 14.01 -13.81
C THR A 164 1.22 12.66 -14.31
N GLU A 165 2.10 12.63 -15.31
CA GLU A 165 2.73 11.39 -15.76
C GLU A 165 3.99 11.09 -14.95
N THR A 166 4.93 12.02 -14.80
CA THR A 166 6.23 11.76 -14.15
C THR A 166 6.61 12.73 -13.02
N GLY A 167 5.70 13.60 -12.59
CA GLY A 167 5.94 14.64 -11.59
C GLY A 167 5.67 14.20 -10.15
N ASN A 168 6.45 14.74 -9.21
CA ASN A 168 6.14 14.66 -7.79
C ASN A 168 5.06 15.68 -7.42
N VAL A 169 4.20 15.33 -6.46
CA VAL A 169 3.16 16.22 -5.94
C VAL A 169 3.42 16.50 -4.47
N TYR A 170 3.45 17.77 -4.10
CA TYR A 170 3.68 18.24 -2.74
C TYR A 170 2.47 19.05 -2.30
N VAL A 171 1.82 18.63 -1.22
CA VAL A 171 0.67 19.36 -0.67
C VAL A 171 0.98 19.78 0.76
N GLY A 172 0.96 21.08 1.00
CA GLY A 172 1.49 21.70 2.19
C GLY A 172 3.02 21.85 2.15
N GLU A 173 3.54 22.51 3.17
CA GLU A 173 4.97 22.76 3.38
C GLU A 173 5.42 22.28 4.76
N THR A 174 6.73 22.18 4.94
CA THR A 174 7.38 21.84 6.22
C THR A 174 8.05 23.05 6.87
N ASP A 175 8.08 24.20 6.19
CA ASP A 175 8.84 25.36 6.63
C ASP A 175 8.11 26.13 7.74
N THR A 176 8.86 26.67 8.70
CA THR A 176 8.34 27.33 9.91
C THR A 176 7.56 28.62 9.63
N GLY A 177 7.73 29.24 8.46
CA GLY A 177 6.98 30.42 8.02
C GLY A 177 5.73 30.13 7.21
N ALA A 178 5.55 28.88 6.77
CA ALA A 178 4.39 28.47 5.97
C ALA A 178 3.16 28.27 6.85
N LYS A 179 1.99 28.58 6.29
CA LYS A 179 0.70 28.43 6.97
C LYS A 179 -0.06 27.22 6.44
N ALA A 180 -1.06 26.81 7.22
CA ALA A 180 -1.95 25.71 6.85
C ALA A 180 -2.67 25.96 5.51
N VAL A 181 -2.63 24.96 4.65
CA VAL A 181 -3.44 24.84 3.42
C VAL A 181 -4.71 24.08 3.76
N TYR A 182 -5.86 24.63 3.40
CA TYR A 182 -7.18 24.02 3.60
C TYR A 182 -7.79 23.72 2.24
N LEU A 183 -8.35 22.53 2.05
CA LEU A 183 -9.01 22.09 0.83
C LEU A 183 -10.32 21.37 1.19
N LYS A 184 -11.32 21.44 0.30
CA LYS A 184 -12.54 20.62 0.41
C LYS A 184 -12.29 19.18 -0.02
N GLY A 185 -11.50 18.99 -1.07
CA GLY A 185 -11.21 17.67 -1.64
C GLY A 185 -9.86 17.66 -2.33
N LEU A 186 -9.18 16.52 -2.26
CA LEU A 186 -7.87 16.33 -2.88
C LEU A 186 -7.84 15.00 -3.63
N ASN A 187 -7.64 15.07 -4.94
CA ASN A 187 -7.46 13.91 -5.80
C ASN A 187 -6.14 14.04 -6.57
N ILE A 188 -5.21 13.12 -6.35
CA ILE A 188 -3.89 13.12 -6.97
C ILE A 188 -3.72 11.79 -7.70
N SER A 189 -3.30 11.85 -8.96
CA SER A 189 -2.92 10.68 -9.75
C SER A 189 -1.62 10.96 -10.49
N THR A 190 -0.59 10.15 -10.23
CA THR A 190 0.67 10.17 -10.98
C THR A 190 1.02 8.80 -11.56
N THR A 191 1.64 8.74 -12.75
CA THR A 191 2.14 7.45 -13.27
C THR A 191 3.48 7.11 -12.64
N LYS A 192 4.37 8.09 -12.51
CA LYS A 192 5.69 7.97 -11.90
C LYS A 192 5.94 9.20 -11.06
N GLY A 193 6.23 9.02 -9.78
CA GLY A 193 6.47 10.16 -8.91
C GLY A 193 5.84 9.97 -7.55
N ASN A 194 6.39 10.72 -6.62
CA ASN A 194 6.05 10.60 -5.22
C ASN A 194 5.02 11.66 -4.86
N VAL A 195 4.12 11.32 -3.95
CA VAL A 195 3.15 12.23 -3.36
C VAL A 195 3.50 12.45 -1.90
N TYR A 196 3.67 13.71 -1.53
CA TYR A 196 4.04 14.13 -0.19
C TYR A 196 2.94 14.99 0.42
N LEU A 197 2.27 14.46 1.44
CA LEU A 197 1.27 15.15 2.23
C LEU A 197 1.94 15.74 3.48
N ARG A 198 2.30 17.02 3.42
CA ARG A 198 3.25 17.64 4.34
C ARG A 198 2.58 18.26 5.57
N GLN A 199 3.40 18.72 6.51
CA GLN A 199 3.00 19.23 7.83
C GLN A 199 1.86 20.25 7.78
N ASN A 200 1.93 21.22 6.86
CA ASN A 200 0.94 22.28 6.75
C ASN A 200 -0.28 21.93 5.90
N LEU A 201 -0.48 20.67 5.50
CA LEU A 201 -1.78 20.24 4.98
C LEU A 201 -2.78 20.09 6.13
N ASN A 202 -3.77 20.98 6.17
CA ASN A 202 -4.91 20.83 7.05
C ASN A 202 -5.96 19.94 6.39
N THR A 203 -6.31 18.88 7.09
CA THR A 203 -7.18 17.79 6.65
C THR A 203 -8.57 17.83 7.29
N SER A 204 -8.84 18.81 8.17
CA SER A 204 -10.10 18.87 8.94
C SER A 204 -11.33 19.15 8.07
N ASP A 205 -11.16 19.97 7.02
CA ASP A 205 -12.22 20.33 6.06
C ASP A 205 -12.34 19.36 4.88
N LEU A 206 -11.45 18.36 4.76
CA LEU A 206 -11.47 17.43 3.65
C LEU A 206 -12.70 16.52 3.71
N GLN A 207 -13.49 16.53 2.64
CA GLN A 207 -14.64 15.66 2.41
C GLN A 207 -14.26 14.42 1.59
N SER A 208 -13.15 14.48 0.84
CA SER A 208 -12.62 13.35 0.06
C SER A 208 -11.10 13.46 -0.10
N LEU A 209 -10.39 12.34 0.05
CA LEU A 209 -8.97 12.20 -0.24
C LEU A 209 -8.71 10.96 -1.10
N SER A 210 -8.12 11.14 -2.27
CA SER A 210 -7.67 10.04 -3.13
C SER A 210 -6.26 10.33 -3.63
N VAL A 211 -5.33 9.43 -3.37
CA VAL A 211 -3.94 9.56 -3.80
C VAL A 211 -3.51 8.29 -4.48
N LYS A 212 -3.10 8.41 -5.74
CA LYS A 212 -2.65 7.31 -6.59
C LYS A 212 -1.29 7.62 -7.21
N THR A 213 -0.40 6.62 -7.19
CA THR A 213 0.85 6.62 -7.96
C THR A 213 1.15 5.23 -8.50
N ASN A 214 1.29 5.04 -9.82
CA ASN A 214 1.62 3.69 -10.31
C ASN A 214 3.03 3.28 -9.86
N SER A 215 4.01 4.17 -10.00
CA SER A 215 5.41 3.92 -9.62
C SER A 215 5.99 5.11 -8.87
N GLY A 216 5.78 5.14 -7.57
CA GLY A 216 6.35 6.11 -6.65
C GLY A 216 5.72 5.97 -5.29
N ASP A 217 6.16 6.78 -4.35
CA ASP A 217 5.78 6.61 -2.95
C ASP A 217 4.75 7.65 -2.50
N ILE A 218 3.93 7.27 -1.53
CA ILE A 218 2.98 8.13 -0.83
C ILE A 218 3.43 8.25 0.62
N TYR A 219 3.79 9.46 1.03
CA TYR A 219 4.25 9.77 2.38
C TYR A 219 3.45 10.90 3.01
N ALA A 220 3.42 10.91 4.34
CA ALA A 220 3.00 12.07 5.09
C ALA A 220 4.02 12.46 6.16
N SER A 221 4.19 13.77 6.34
CA SER A 221 5.16 14.32 7.30
C SER A 221 4.53 15.23 8.35
N ARG A 222 3.20 15.20 8.50
CA ARG A 222 2.54 15.91 9.58
C ARG A 222 2.73 15.17 10.89
N GLU A 223 3.24 15.87 11.89
CA GLU A 223 3.38 15.35 13.23
C GLU A 223 2.00 15.24 13.89
N ILE A 224 1.71 14.06 14.42
CA ILE A 224 0.50 13.74 15.18
C ILE A 224 0.94 13.10 16.49
N VAL A 225 0.42 13.61 17.60
CA VAL A 225 0.68 13.04 18.92
C VAL A 225 -0.28 11.89 19.17
N ASP A 226 0.25 10.70 19.45
CA ASP A 226 -0.52 9.51 19.81
C ASP A 226 0.06 8.89 21.07
N ASN A 227 -0.75 8.81 22.13
CA ASN A 227 -0.32 8.33 23.45
C ASN A 227 0.98 9.00 23.95
N GLY A 228 1.10 10.31 23.74
CA GLY A 228 2.26 11.10 24.17
C GLY A 228 3.51 10.96 23.30
N LYS A 229 3.47 10.21 22.18
CA LYS A 229 4.56 10.10 21.22
C LYS A 229 4.21 10.85 19.93
N ALA A 230 5.14 11.67 19.45
CA ALA A 230 5.06 12.29 18.12
C ALA A 230 5.30 11.21 17.03
N MET A 231 4.42 11.16 16.04
CA MET A 231 4.45 10.21 14.92
C MET A 231 4.15 10.96 13.62
N LEU A 232 4.80 10.59 12.51
CA LEU A 232 4.58 11.24 11.21
C LEU A 232 3.44 10.55 10.46
N GLY A 233 2.45 11.31 10.01
CA GLY A 233 1.26 10.69 9.47
C GLY A 233 0.16 11.65 9.04
N LEU A 234 -1.07 11.13 9.02
CA LEU A 234 -2.27 11.88 8.66
C LEU A 234 -3.41 11.61 9.63
N GLU A 235 -4.17 12.66 9.89
CA GLU A 235 -5.45 12.58 10.60
C GLU A 235 -6.52 13.17 9.68
N ILE A 236 -7.46 12.38 9.20
CA ILE A 236 -8.42 12.74 8.16
C ILE A 236 -9.85 12.53 8.65
N SER A 237 -10.73 13.46 8.28
CA SER A 237 -12.15 13.48 8.68
C SER A 237 -13.09 12.84 7.65
N CYS A 238 -12.54 12.27 6.57
CA CYS A 238 -13.28 11.65 5.46
C CYS A 238 -12.79 10.23 5.16
N ASN A 239 -13.49 9.56 4.24
CA ASN A 239 -13.00 8.33 3.63
C ASN A 239 -11.79 8.67 2.75
N ALA A 240 -10.79 7.79 2.73
CA ALA A 240 -9.61 7.99 1.90
C ALA A 240 -9.26 6.76 1.06
N ASN A 241 -8.63 7.02 -0.08
CA ASN A 241 -8.09 6.01 -0.98
C ASN A 241 -6.60 6.28 -1.19
N PHE A 242 -5.77 5.25 -0.97
CA PHE A 242 -4.34 5.27 -1.25
C PHE A 242 -4.00 4.11 -2.19
N GLU A 243 -3.40 4.41 -3.34
CA GLU A 243 -3.16 3.42 -4.38
C GLU A 243 -1.73 3.49 -4.93
N THR A 244 -1.09 2.32 -5.04
CA THR A 244 0.15 2.18 -5.79
C THR A 244 0.29 0.83 -6.50
N GLU A 245 0.95 0.80 -7.67
CA GLU A 245 1.27 -0.46 -8.35
C GLU A 245 2.62 -0.99 -7.82
N LYS A 246 3.68 -0.18 -7.81
CA LYS A 246 5.08 -0.60 -7.57
C LYS A 246 5.86 0.24 -6.56
N GLY A 247 5.20 1.15 -5.84
CA GLY A 247 5.84 2.01 -4.85
C GLY A 247 5.48 1.69 -3.41
N THR A 248 5.71 2.67 -2.53
CA THR A 248 5.50 2.51 -1.09
C THR A 248 4.39 3.45 -0.59
N ILE A 249 3.43 2.94 0.18
CA ILE A 249 2.52 3.74 1.01
C ILE A 249 3.03 3.65 2.45
N ALA A 250 3.56 4.75 3.01
CA ALA A 250 4.18 4.72 4.34
C ALA A 250 3.71 5.85 5.27
N PHE A 251 3.21 5.46 6.43
CA PHE A 251 2.80 6.36 7.52
C PHE A 251 3.17 5.76 8.87
N ASP A 252 3.74 6.54 9.79
CA ASP A 252 3.82 6.06 11.18
C ASP A 252 2.40 5.96 11.77
N ILE A 253 1.53 6.92 11.41
CA ILE A 253 0.16 6.97 11.90
C ILE A 253 -0.85 7.43 10.84
N LEU A 254 -1.97 6.71 10.72
CA LEU A 254 -3.10 7.10 9.90
C LEU A 254 -4.38 7.05 10.74
N LYS A 255 -4.94 8.22 11.06
CA LYS A 255 -6.17 8.38 11.85
C LYS A 255 -7.33 8.78 10.94
N ALA A 256 -8.34 7.94 10.87
CA ALA A 256 -9.59 8.17 10.14
C ALA A 256 -10.76 7.60 10.93
N SER A 257 -10.87 7.99 12.20
CA SER A 257 -11.82 7.41 13.16
C SER A 257 -13.25 7.46 12.65
N GLY A 258 -13.91 6.29 12.58
CA GLY A 258 -15.27 6.17 12.06
C GLY A 258 -15.40 6.21 10.53
N LYS A 259 -14.28 6.20 9.79
CA LYS A 259 -14.24 6.26 8.31
C LYS A 259 -13.67 4.97 7.71
N THR A 260 -13.80 4.84 6.39
CA THR A 260 -13.22 3.74 5.62
C THR A 260 -11.93 4.20 4.94
N ILE A 261 -10.89 3.38 5.05
CA ILE A 261 -9.64 3.52 4.31
C ILE A 261 -9.57 2.42 3.25
N ASN A 262 -9.40 2.82 2.00
CA ASN A 262 -9.11 1.88 0.91
C ASN A 262 -7.62 1.96 0.59
N ILE A 263 -6.96 0.81 0.55
CA ILE A 263 -5.56 0.66 0.18
C ILE A 263 -5.48 -0.29 -1.00
N VAL A 264 -4.93 0.18 -2.11
CA VAL A 264 -4.68 -0.64 -3.30
C VAL A 264 -3.17 -0.73 -3.51
N CYS A 265 -2.61 -1.93 -3.45
CA CYS A 265 -1.17 -2.13 -3.60
C CYS A 265 -0.87 -3.41 -4.37
N ASP A 266 -0.53 -3.29 -5.66
CA ASP A 266 -0.41 -4.48 -6.52
C ASP A 266 0.87 -5.26 -6.28
N GLU A 267 2.05 -4.66 -6.45
CA GLU A 267 3.38 -5.27 -6.28
C GLU A 267 4.27 -4.47 -5.31
N GLY A 268 3.73 -3.41 -4.70
CA GLY A 268 4.45 -2.49 -3.84
C GLY A 268 4.50 -2.89 -2.35
N ILE A 269 4.75 -1.89 -1.52
CA ILE A 269 4.81 -2.02 -0.05
C ILE A 269 3.82 -1.05 0.58
N THR A 270 3.06 -1.52 1.57
CA THR A 270 2.33 -0.66 2.51
C THR A 270 2.93 -0.86 3.90
N ASP A 271 3.41 0.22 4.53
CA ASP A 271 3.98 0.20 5.87
C ASP A 271 3.28 1.23 6.76
N ILE A 272 2.40 0.76 7.66
CA ILE A 272 1.66 1.65 8.57
C ILE A 272 1.78 1.16 10.01
N SER A 273 2.47 1.93 10.85
CA SER A 273 2.71 1.53 12.25
C SER A 273 1.44 1.59 13.11
N ARG A 274 0.57 2.59 12.92
CA ARG A 274 -0.72 2.70 13.63
C ARG A 274 -1.83 3.17 12.69
N LEU A 275 -2.90 2.39 12.58
CA LEU A 275 -4.04 2.71 11.73
C LEU A 275 -5.33 2.71 12.56
N TYR A 276 -6.03 3.84 12.60
CA TYR A 276 -7.34 3.97 13.24
C TYR A 276 -8.41 4.23 12.18
N ALA A 277 -9.37 3.33 12.04
CA ALA A 277 -10.48 3.46 11.09
C ALA A 277 -11.70 2.65 11.56
N ASN A 278 -12.85 2.81 10.91
CA ASN A 278 -13.93 1.84 11.08
C ASN A 278 -13.63 0.55 10.29
N GLU A 279 -13.12 0.73 9.07
CA GLU A 279 -12.85 -0.35 8.12
C GLU A 279 -11.63 0.00 7.26
N VAL A 280 -10.78 -1.00 7.01
CA VAL A 280 -9.66 -0.97 6.10
C VAL A 280 -9.90 -2.02 5.02
N ARG A 281 -10.13 -1.55 3.79
CA ARG A 281 -10.34 -2.38 2.61
C ARG A 281 -9.07 -2.43 1.80
N ILE A 282 -8.59 -3.64 1.56
CA ILE A 282 -7.32 -3.87 0.86
C ILE A 282 -7.62 -4.62 -0.44
N ALA A 283 -7.08 -4.11 -1.55
CA ALA A 283 -7.03 -4.80 -2.84
C ALA A 283 -5.58 -4.89 -3.30
N CYS A 284 -5.13 -6.08 -3.73
CA CYS A 284 -3.72 -6.31 -4.02
C CYS A 284 -3.44 -7.62 -4.75
N PHE A 285 -2.55 -7.58 -5.74
CA PHE A 285 -2.08 -8.77 -6.46
C PHE A 285 -1.03 -9.58 -5.69
N GLN A 286 0.14 -8.99 -5.42
CA GLN A 286 1.29 -9.56 -4.71
C GLN A 286 1.92 -8.57 -3.70
N GLY A 287 1.15 -7.57 -3.26
CA GLY A 287 1.64 -6.51 -2.38
C GLY A 287 2.13 -7.00 -1.02
N ASN A 288 3.05 -6.25 -0.43
CA ASN A 288 3.59 -6.49 0.91
C ASN A 288 2.99 -5.49 1.92
N PHE A 289 2.24 -5.99 2.89
CA PHE A 289 1.56 -5.21 3.91
C PHE A 289 2.23 -5.42 5.26
N ARG A 290 2.75 -4.34 5.84
CA ARG A 290 3.35 -4.31 7.17
C ARG A 290 2.54 -3.34 8.02
N PHE A 291 1.82 -3.90 8.98
CA PHE A 291 1.07 -3.10 9.94
C PHE A 291 1.64 -3.30 11.34
N GLY A 292 1.75 -2.22 12.11
CA GLY A 292 1.91 -2.36 13.56
C GLY A 292 0.56 -2.73 14.17
N SER A 293 -0.16 -1.73 14.66
CA SER A 293 -1.50 -1.91 15.25
C SER A 293 -2.59 -1.31 14.38
N VAL A 294 -3.62 -2.11 14.07
CA VAL A 294 -4.80 -1.71 13.30
C VAL A 294 -6.03 -1.76 14.19
N TYR A 295 -6.59 -0.58 14.46
CA TYR A 295 -7.81 -0.38 15.24
C TYR A 295 -8.99 -0.20 14.27
N ALA A 296 -9.30 -1.27 13.52
CA ALA A 296 -10.36 -1.30 12.51
C ALA A 296 -10.72 -2.75 12.16
N ASN A 297 -11.84 -2.94 11.45
CA ASN A 297 -12.05 -4.16 10.67
C ASN A 297 -11.12 -4.13 9.44
N VAL A 298 -10.47 -5.24 9.12
CA VAL A 298 -9.57 -5.37 7.97
C VAL A 298 -10.13 -6.42 7.02
N SER A 299 -10.34 -6.03 5.77
CA SER A 299 -10.87 -6.92 4.74
C SER A 299 -10.04 -6.86 3.47
N PHE A 300 -9.54 -8.02 3.05
CA PHE A 300 -9.02 -8.27 1.71
C PHE A 300 -10.18 -8.81 0.88
N ASN A 301 -10.95 -7.92 0.26
CA ASN A 301 -12.11 -8.28 -0.54
C ASN A 301 -11.76 -8.20 -2.03
N ASP A 302 -11.82 -9.35 -2.69
CA ASP A 302 -11.49 -9.51 -4.10
C ASP A 302 -12.64 -9.05 -5.01
N SER A 303 -12.27 -8.41 -6.12
CA SER A 303 -13.06 -8.43 -7.35
C SER A 303 -12.55 -9.58 -8.22
N ALA A 304 -12.85 -10.81 -7.80
CA ALA A 304 -12.61 -12.12 -8.45
C ALA A 304 -11.22 -12.48 -9.06
N ASN A 305 -10.27 -11.56 -9.23
CA ASN A 305 -9.01 -11.78 -9.95
C ASN A 305 -7.85 -10.92 -9.43
N THR A 306 -8.03 -10.17 -8.34
CA THR A 306 -6.99 -9.25 -7.88
C THR A 306 -6.17 -9.79 -6.73
N LEU A 307 -6.58 -10.82 -5.98
CA LEU A 307 -5.85 -11.35 -4.81
C LEU A 307 -5.03 -12.62 -5.12
N LEU A 308 -3.78 -12.49 -5.59
CA LEU A 308 -2.95 -13.66 -5.94
C LEU A 308 -2.06 -14.15 -4.79
N ALA A 309 -1.21 -13.31 -4.20
CA ALA A 309 -0.27 -13.73 -3.16
C ALA A 309 0.14 -12.56 -2.25
N PRO A 310 -0.78 -11.95 -1.50
CA PRO A 310 -0.43 -10.88 -0.56
C PRO A 310 0.43 -11.43 0.58
N ASN A 311 1.43 -10.65 1.00
CA ASN A 311 2.19 -10.90 2.21
C ASN A 311 1.73 -9.90 3.28
N LEU A 312 1.13 -10.37 4.37
CA LEU A 312 0.68 -9.53 5.47
C LEU A 312 1.42 -9.88 6.75
N ILE A 313 2.07 -8.88 7.34
CA ILE A 313 2.61 -8.94 8.69
C ILE A 313 1.90 -7.89 9.53
N ALA A 314 1.28 -8.29 10.64
CA ALA A 314 0.64 -7.36 11.58
C ALA A 314 0.94 -7.69 13.05
N ASP A 315 1.17 -6.68 13.88
CA ASP A 315 1.33 -6.89 15.32
C ASP A 315 -0.03 -7.05 16.02
N TYR A 316 -1.03 -6.27 15.62
CA TYR A 316 -2.33 -6.30 16.27
C TYR A 316 -3.46 -5.85 15.34
N ILE A 317 -4.58 -6.57 15.36
CA ILE A 317 -5.82 -6.19 14.69
C ILE A 317 -6.97 -6.24 15.72
N GLN A 318 -7.59 -5.10 15.99
CA GLN A 318 -8.69 -5.00 16.96
C GLN A 318 -10.00 -5.56 16.40
N GLY A 319 -10.31 -5.24 15.14
CA GLY A 319 -11.56 -5.62 14.50
C GLY A 319 -11.51 -7.00 13.83
N ASN A 320 -12.55 -7.28 13.04
CA ASN A 320 -12.63 -8.50 12.26
C ASN A 320 -11.54 -8.52 11.18
N PHE A 321 -11.03 -9.70 10.88
CA PHE A 321 -10.06 -9.94 9.81
C PHE A 321 -10.67 -10.87 8.77
N THR A 322 -10.83 -10.38 7.53
CA THR A 322 -11.43 -11.16 6.45
C THR A 322 -10.51 -11.21 5.23
N ILE A 323 -10.35 -12.40 4.66
CA ILE A 323 -9.76 -12.62 3.34
C ILE A 323 -10.76 -13.42 2.51
N SER A 324 -11.12 -12.91 1.33
CA SER A 324 -11.98 -13.60 0.37
C SER A 324 -11.26 -13.72 -0.97
N GLY A 325 -10.39 -14.71 -1.12
CA GLY A 325 -9.63 -15.00 -2.35
C GLY A 325 -10.23 -16.14 -3.18
N GLY A 326 -9.98 -16.11 -4.49
CA GLY A 326 -10.35 -17.18 -5.43
C GLY A 326 -9.45 -18.42 -5.36
N SER A 327 -9.65 -19.36 -6.30
CA SER A 327 -8.94 -20.64 -6.37
C SER A 327 -7.43 -20.55 -6.64
N GLU A 328 -6.92 -19.37 -7.00
CA GLU A 328 -5.49 -19.16 -7.24
C GLU A 328 -4.80 -18.43 -6.08
N ALA A 329 -5.54 -17.94 -5.09
CA ALA A 329 -5.01 -17.14 -4.00
C ALA A 329 -4.05 -17.94 -3.11
N LYS A 330 -2.86 -17.37 -2.84
CA LYS A 330 -1.76 -17.92 -2.04
C LYS A 330 -1.25 -16.89 -1.00
N PRO A 331 -2.10 -16.35 -0.12
CA PRO A 331 -1.68 -15.37 0.87
C PRO A 331 -0.63 -15.93 1.84
N ASP A 332 0.29 -15.09 2.30
CA ASP A 332 1.17 -15.35 3.44
C ASP A 332 0.83 -14.36 4.56
N ILE A 333 0.17 -14.85 5.60
CA ILE A 333 -0.39 -14.06 6.68
C ILE A 333 0.36 -14.39 7.98
N ASN A 334 0.90 -13.37 8.65
CA ASN A 334 1.54 -13.49 9.95
C ASN A 334 1.07 -12.37 10.88
N VAL A 335 0.11 -12.69 11.74
CA VAL A 335 -0.48 -11.73 12.69
C VAL A 335 -0.22 -12.17 14.12
N LYS A 336 0.34 -11.28 14.96
CA LYS A 336 0.61 -11.65 16.36
C LYS A 336 -0.67 -11.77 17.19
N LYS A 337 -1.65 -10.89 16.99
CA LYS A 337 -2.94 -10.95 17.71
C LYS A 337 -4.11 -10.35 16.92
N ILE A 338 -5.26 -11.04 16.96
CA ILE A 338 -6.53 -10.56 16.41
C ILE A 338 -7.62 -10.67 17.49
N ASP A 339 -8.27 -9.55 17.80
CA ASP A 339 -9.37 -9.50 18.79
C ASP A 339 -10.76 -9.75 18.18
N GLY A 340 -10.94 -9.46 16.89
CA GLY A 340 -12.19 -9.72 16.18
C GLY A 340 -12.31 -11.15 15.62
N LEU A 341 -13.36 -11.35 14.83
CA LEU A 341 -13.59 -12.61 14.10
C LEU A 341 -12.58 -12.76 12.96
N VAL A 342 -12.14 -13.98 12.69
CA VAL A 342 -11.27 -14.32 11.57
C VAL A 342 -12.05 -15.14 10.55
N ASN A 343 -12.09 -14.69 9.30
CA ASN A 343 -12.67 -15.45 8.18
C ASN A 343 -11.73 -15.42 6.97
N ILE A 344 -11.11 -16.54 6.63
CA ILE A 344 -10.15 -16.65 5.53
C ILE A 344 -10.64 -17.70 4.55
N VAL A 345 -10.81 -17.29 3.30
CA VAL A 345 -11.06 -18.17 2.15
C VAL A 345 -9.93 -17.94 1.16
N ALA A 346 -9.07 -18.94 0.95
CA ALA A 346 -8.00 -18.92 -0.04
C ALA A 346 -7.54 -20.35 -0.33
N ASP A 347 -7.00 -20.61 -1.52
CA ASP A 347 -6.71 -21.98 -1.94
C ASP A 347 -5.37 -22.52 -1.44
N ASN A 348 -4.34 -21.68 -1.37
CA ASN A 348 -3.01 -22.09 -0.93
C ASN A 348 -2.38 -21.04 0.00
N GLY A 349 -1.15 -21.27 0.44
CA GLY A 349 -0.34 -20.27 1.15
C GLY A 349 -0.10 -20.61 2.62
N SER A 350 0.01 -19.58 3.46
CA SER A 350 0.35 -19.71 4.88
C SER A 350 -0.47 -18.74 5.72
N VAL A 351 -1.05 -19.23 6.82
CA VAL A 351 -1.76 -18.43 7.81
C VAL A 351 -1.18 -18.73 9.18
N ILE A 352 -0.53 -17.73 9.77
CA ILE A 352 0.07 -17.76 11.10
C ILE A 352 -0.61 -16.69 11.95
N ILE A 353 -1.45 -17.11 12.91
CA ILE A 353 -2.13 -16.23 13.87
C ILE A 353 -1.69 -16.66 15.27
N LYS A 354 -0.83 -15.85 15.90
CA LYS A 354 -0.23 -16.21 17.20
C LYS A 354 -1.17 -16.02 18.39
N GLU A 355 -2.30 -15.34 18.20
CA GLU A 355 -3.39 -15.28 19.18
C GLU A 355 -4.69 -14.80 18.51
N ALA A 356 -5.74 -15.61 18.54
CA ALA A 356 -7.09 -15.21 18.12
C ALA A 356 -8.03 -15.21 19.32
N ALA A 357 -8.70 -14.08 19.56
CA ALA A 357 -9.57 -13.90 20.73
C ALA A 357 -11.02 -14.38 20.51
N ARG A 358 -11.45 -14.59 19.27
CA ARG A 358 -12.83 -14.95 18.88
C ARG A 358 -12.86 -16.01 17.78
N SER A 359 -14.03 -16.27 17.18
CA SER A 359 -14.19 -17.31 16.17
C SER A 359 -13.20 -17.19 15.01
N VAL A 360 -12.73 -18.35 14.56
CA VAL A 360 -11.81 -18.48 13.41
C VAL A 360 -12.40 -19.46 12.40
N VAL A 361 -12.57 -19.01 11.17
CA VAL A 361 -12.99 -19.85 10.04
C VAL A 361 -11.93 -19.73 8.94
N ILE A 362 -11.32 -20.86 8.56
CA ILE A 362 -10.33 -20.94 7.48
C ILE A 362 -10.80 -22.01 6.50
N THR A 363 -10.99 -21.65 5.24
CA THR A 363 -11.39 -22.55 4.15
C THR A 363 -10.38 -22.50 3.01
N SER A 364 -9.82 -23.66 2.70
CA SER A 364 -8.84 -23.92 1.64
C SER A 364 -9.17 -25.22 0.92
N TYR A 365 -9.16 -25.17 -0.42
CA TYR A 365 -9.33 -26.33 -1.29
C TYR A 365 -8.01 -26.80 -1.92
N GLY A 366 -6.89 -26.15 -1.60
CA GLY A 366 -5.54 -26.48 -2.06
C GLY A 366 -4.60 -26.79 -0.89
N ALA A 367 -3.36 -26.29 -0.96
CA ALA A 367 -2.30 -26.54 0.01
C ALA A 367 -2.02 -25.31 0.88
N MET A 368 -2.57 -25.28 2.10
CA MET A 368 -2.37 -24.17 3.04
C MET A 368 -1.69 -24.65 4.32
N LYS A 369 -0.64 -23.94 4.76
CA LYS A 369 -0.10 -24.08 6.11
C LYS A 369 -0.93 -23.24 7.07
N VAL A 370 -1.40 -23.82 8.17
CA VAL A 370 -2.15 -23.10 9.20
C VAL A 370 -1.46 -23.27 10.55
N GLU A 371 -1.02 -22.18 11.16
CA GLU A 371 -0.57 -22.08 12.56
C GLU A 371 -1.47 -21.10 13.31
N LEU A 372 -2.27 -21.59 14.24
CA LEU A 372 -3.23 -20.78 14.98
C LEU A 372 -3.12 -21.06 16.48
N ILE A 373 -3.08 -20.00 17.29
CA ILE A 373 -3.28 -20.12 18.74
C ILE A 373 -4.59 -19.44 19.12
N ALA A 374 -5.52 -20.21 19.67
CA ALA A 374 -6.71 -19.67 20.33
C ALA A 374 -6.30 -19.07 21.68
N GLY A 375 -6.59 -17.78 21.87
CA GLY A 375 -6.30 -17.08 23.12
C GLY A 375 -7.23 -17.50 24.26
N ALA A 376 -6.86 -17.15 25.49
CA ALA A 376 -7.61 -17.51 26.70
C ALA A 376 -9.05 -16.97 26.76
N SER A 377 -9.35 -15.92 25.99
CA SER A 377 -10.70 -15.34 25.88
C SER A 377 -11.55 -15.99 24.78
N ASN A 378 -10.98 -16.90 23.98
CA ASN A 378 -11.66 -17.47 22.84
C ASN A 378 -12.61 -18.60 23.26
N THR A 379 -13.89 -18.28 23.38
CA THR A 379 -14.96 -19.22 23.75
C THR A 379 -15.81 -19.63 22.54
N GLU A 380 -15.44 -19.19 21.34
CA GLU A 380 -16.23 -19.35 20.12
C GLU A 380 -15.70 -20.49 19.23
N GLN A 381 -16.32 -20.68 18.06
CA GLN A 381 -15.99 -21.78 17.13
C GLN A 381 -14.65 -21.56 16.42
N ILE A 382 -13.87 -22.63 16.28
CA ILE A 382 -12.74 -22.70 15.34
C ILE A 382 -13.08 -23.74 14.28
N SER A 383 -13.07 -23.35 13.00
CA SER A 383 -13.33 -24.24 11.87
C SER A 383 -12.23 -24.11 10.83
N ILE A 384 -11.57 -25.22 10.53
CA ILE A 384 -10.53 -25.27 9.50
C ILE A 384 -10.91 -26.37 8.51
N ARG A 385 -11.14 -25.98 7.26
CA ARG A 385 -11.26 -26.87 6.13
C ARG A 385 -10.08 -26.62 5.23
N ASN A 386 -9.21 -27.61 5.04
CA ASN A 386 -7.98 -27.45 4.26
C ASN A 386 -7.68 -28.75 3.52
N LYS A 387 -7.64 -28.76 2.18
CA LYS A 387 -7.44 -30.00 1.44
C LYS A 387 -6.09 -30.65 1.75
N SER A 388 -5.00 -29.87 1.80
CA SER A 388 -3.65 -30.37 2.08
C SER A 388 -2.79 -29.32 2.80
N GLY A 389 -1.66 -29.74 3.37
CA GLY A 389 -0.76 -28.87 4.14
C GLY A 389 -0.95 -28.98 5.66
N ASP A 390 0.05 -28.52 6.39
CA ASP A 390 0.17 -28.75 7.83
C ASP A 390 -0.77 -27.83 8.61
N ILE A 391 -1.42 -28.39 9.63
CA ILE A 391 -2.31 -27.67 10.53
C ILE A 391 -1.75 -27.81 11.94
N LYS A 392 -1.32 -26.70 12.54
CA LYS A 392 -0.87 -26.63 13.93
C LYS A 392 -1.76 -25.69 14.73
N LEU A 393 -2.42 -26.26 15.73
CA LEU A 393 -3.32 -25.55 16.62
C LEU A 393 -2.70 -25.45 18.01
N GLY A 394 -2.86 -24.31 18.65
CA GLY A 394 -2.49 -24.04 20.04
C GLY A 394 -3.68 -23.51 20.82
N PHE A 395 -3.78 -23.91 22.07
CA PHE A 395 -4.90 -23.52 22.93
C PHE A 395 -4.40 -22.97 24.26
N LYS A 396 -4.67 -21.69 24.53
CA LYS A 396 -4.47 -21.05 25.84
C LYS A 396 -5.83 -20.98 26.55
N GLY A 397 -5.91 -21.36 27.83
CA GLY A 397 -7.08 -21.12 28.68
C GLY A 397 -8.19 -22.20 28.65
N VAL A 398 -9.20 -22.04 29.51
CA VAL A 398 -9.94 -23.15 30.12
C VAL A 398 -11.23 -23.56 29.40
N ALA A 399 -11.83 -22.77 28.51
CA ALA A 399 -13.07 -23.18 27.83
C ALA A 399 -13.11 -22.68 26.38
N LEU A 400 -13.02 -23.58 25.41
CA LEU A 400 -13.20 -23.25 23.99
C LEU A 400 -14.51 -23.84 23.47
N GLY A 401 -15.07 -23.17 22.46
CA GLY A 401 -16.20 -23.68 21.71
C GLY A 401 -15.85 -24.92 20.87
N ASN A 402 -16.65 -25.18 19.84
CA ASN A 402 -16.44 -26.31 18.95
C ASN A 402 -15.23 -26.08 18.03
N VAL A 403 -14.31 -27.05 17.97
CA VAL A 403 -13.19 -27.07 17.03
C VAL A 403 -13.44 -28.13 15.95
N ASP A 404 -13.69 -27.74 14.71
CA ASP A 404 -13.91 -28.64 13.56
C ASP A 404 -12.75 -28.53 12.56
N VAL A 405 -11.97 -29.60 12.38
CA VAL A 405 -10.87 -29.67 11.42
C VAL A 405 -11.12 -30.75 10.38
N LYS A 406 -11.09 -30.37 9.10
CA LYS A 406 -11.28 -31.25 7.94
C LYS A 406 -10.13 -31.10 6.95
N SER A 407 -9.37 -32.17 6.73
CA SER A 407 -8.25 -32.19 5.78
C SER A 407 -7.94 -33.57 5.20
N GLU A 408 -7.31 -33.66 4.02
CA GLU A 408 -6.97 -34.97 3.43
C GLU A 408 -5.82 -35.61 4.22
N SER A 409 -6.10 -36.70 4.93
CA SER A 409 -5.14 -37.34 5.84
C SER A 409 -3.83 -37.81 5.18
N SER A 410 -3.88 -38.16 3.89
CA SER A 410 -2.69 -38.54 3.13
C SER A 410 -1.78 -37.36 2.77
N LYS A 411 -2.25 -36.11 2.93
CA LYS A 411 -1.56 -34.88 2.48
C LYS A 411 -1.47 -33.80 3.55
N SER A 412 -1.90 -34.09 4.77
CA SER A 412 -1.88 -33.16 5.90
C SER A 412 -1.45 -33.88 7.17
N ASP A 413 -0.56 -33.23 7.91
CA ASP A 413 -0.30 -33.57 9.30
C ASP A 413 -1.02 -32.54 10.19
N VAL A 414 -1.72 -33.03 11.23
CA VAL A 414 -2.44 -32.19 12.19
C VAL A 414 -1.78 -32.28 13.56
N THR A 415 -1.27 -31.16 14.06
CA THR A 415 -0.70 -31.04 15.40
C THR A 415 -1.59 -30.19 16.29
N ILE A 416 -1.97 -30.69 17.45
CA ILE A 416 -2.77 -29.96 18.43
C ILE A 416 -1.98 -29.81 19.73
N ASN A 417 -1.74 -28.57 20.15
CA ASN A 417 -1.00 -28.20 21.35
C ASN A 417 -1.93 -27.61 22.40
N PHE A 418 -1.92 -28.21 23.59
CA PHE A 418 -2.62 -27.70 24.76
C PHE A 418 -1.60 -26.96 25.62
N LEU A 419 -1.64 -25.63 25.59
CA LEU A 419 -0.64 -24.78 26.24
C LEU A 419 -1.00 -24.52 27.70
N ASP A 420 -2.29 -24.32 28.00
CA ASP A 420 -2.84 -24.18 29.36
C ASP A 420 -4.18 -24.92 29.45
N GLY A 421 -4.51 -25.48 30.63
CA GLY A 421 -5.60 -26.47 30.87
C GLY A 421 -6.97 -26.18 30.22
N ALA A 422 -7.10 -26.53 28.94
CA ALA A 422 -8.23 -26.20 28.08
C ALA A 422 -9.30 -27.30 28.04
N VAL A 423 -10.56 -26.88 28.12
CA VAL A 423 -11.76 -27.71 27.94
C VAL A 423 -12.38 -27.35 26.61
N PHE A 424 -12.51 -28.31 25.70
CA PHE A 424 -13.22 -28.10 24.45
C PHE A 424 -13.77 -29.39 23.87
N THR A 425 -14.70 -29.25 22.92
CA THR A 425 -15.10 -30.32 22.02
C THR A 425 -14.43 -30.11 20.68
N SER A 426 -13.56 -31.04 20.29
CA SER A 426 -12.96 -31.05 18.95
C SER A 426 -13.34 -32.28 18.18
N GLU A 427 -13.52 -32.08 16.88
CA GLU A 427 -13.65 -33.11 15.88
C GLU A 427 -12.59 -32.90 14.80
N VAL A 428 -11.77 -33.93 14.56
CA VAL A 428 -10.83 -33.99 13.43
C VAL A 428 -11.25 -35.14 12.52
N LYS A 429 -11.50 -34.83 11.25
CA LYS A 429 -11.98 -35.77 10.22
C LYS A 429 -11.21 -35.61 8.92
N ASN A 430 -11.22 -36.67 8.11
CA ASN A 430 -10.74 -36.58 6.73
C ASN A 430 -11.63 -35.60 5.94
N PHE A 431 -11.15 -35.08 4.81
CA PHE A 431 -11.84 -34.05 4.03
C PHE A 431 -13.25 -34.48 3.56
N ASP A 432 -13.43 -35.77 3.27
CA ASP A 432 -14.69 -36.41 2.89
C ASP A 432 -15.57 -36.81 4.09
N GLY A 433 -15.11 -36.58 5.32
CA GLY A 433 -15.78 -36.95 6.56
C GLY A 433 -15.41 -38.33 7.12
N SER A 434 -14.57 -39.10 6.42
CA SER A 434 -14.07 -40.40 6.88
C SER A 434 -13.05 -40.27 8.02
N ALA A 435 -12.59 -41.40 8.54
CA ALA A 435 -11.56 -41.44 9.59
C ALA A 435 -10.18 -41.07 9.02
N TYR A 436 -9.39 -40.37 9.82
CA TYR A 436 -8.05 -39.91 9.51
C TYR A 436 -7.04 -41.07 9.50
N ASP A 437 -6.03 -41.03 8.63
CA ASP A 437 -4.97 -42.05 8.56
C ASP A 437 -4.11 -42.12 9.85
N GLU A 438 -3.56 -43.30 10.12
CA GLU A 438 -2.70 -43.56 11.28
C GLU A 438 -1.46 -42.65 11.32
N GLY A 439 -1.11 -42.13 12.50
CA GLY A 439 0.11 -41.35 12.70
C GLY A 439 0.09 -39.91 12.15
N LYS A 440 -1.01 -39.49 11.53
CA LYS A 440 -1.17 -38.16 10.94
C LYS A 440 -1.69 -37.09 11.88
N ILE A 441 -2.11 -37.48 13.08
CA ILE A 441 -2.52 -36.59 14.15
C ILE A 441 -1.54 -36.72 15.32
N THR A 442 -0.97 -35.59 15.74
CA THR A 442 -0.13 -35.48 16.93
C THR A 442 -0.81 -34.60 17.97
N LEU A 443 -0.94 -35.12 19.19
CA LEU A 443 -1.41 -34.34 20.34
C LEU A 443 -0.27 -34.05 21.31
N ASN A 444 -0.09 -32.80 21.66
CA ASN A 444 0.86 -32.35 22.66
C ASN A 444 0.10 -31.81 23.87
N LEU A 445 0.09 -32.58 24.96
CA LEU A 445 -0.73 -32.30 26.13
C LEU A 445 0.15 -31.75 27.26
N GLY A 446 0.02 -30.46 27.55
CA GLY A 446 0.54 -29.87 28.79
C GLY A 446 -0.35 -30.28 29.96
N THR A 447 -0.05 -31.39 30.63
CA THR A 447 -0.79 -31.81 31.84
C THR A 447 0.10 -32.53 32.86
N THR A 448 -0.19 -32.33 34.15
CA THR A 448 0.36 -33.06 35.30
C THR A 448 -0.33 -34.40 35.58
N GLY A 449 -1.04 -35.00 34.62
CA GLY A 449 -1.91 -36.19 34.85
C GLY A 449 -1.80 -37.29 33.78
N ASN A 450 -2.28 -38.49 34.11
CA ASN A 450 -2.33 -39.64 33.19
C ASN A 450 -3.60 -39.57 32.31
N ILE A 451 -3.45 -39.86 31.02
CA ILE A 451 -4.55 -39.86 30.03
C ILE A 451 -4.73 -41.28 29.51
N SER A 452 -5.95 -41.80 29.48
CA SER A 452 -6.24 -43.14 28.98
C SER A 452 -7.55 -43.20 28.19
N LYS A 453 -7.47 -43.77 26.96
CA LYS A 453 -8.54 -44.18 26.00
C LYS A 453 -9.08 -43.11 25.05
N ASN A 454 -9.57 -43.56 23.88
CA ASN A 454 -10.34 -42.79 22.89
C ASN A 454 -11.85 -42.97 23.17
N PRO A 455 -12.69 -41.92 23.26
CA PRO A 455 -12.35 -40.49 23.24
C PRO A 455 -11.47 -40.10 24.42
N LEU A 456 -10.47 -39.26 24.15
CA LEU A 456 -9.52 -38.80 25.17
C LEU A 456 -10.23 -37.87 26.14
N THR A 457 -10.22 -38.27 27.41
CA THR A 457 -10.73 -37.46 28.52
C THR A 457 -9.52 -36.97 29.34
N PRO A 458 -9.16 -35.68 29.30
CA PRO A 458 -8.11 -35.13 30.15
C PRO A 458 -8.63 -35.04 31.60
N ASN A 459 -8.19 -35.96 32.47
CA ASN A 459 -8.52 -35.91 33.90
C ASN A 459 -7.66 -34.85 34.61
N ASN A 460 -8.26 -33.71 34.95
CA ASN A 460 -7.72 -32.79 35.95
C ASN A 460 -8.82 -32.48 36.98
N PRO A 461 -8.59 -32.60 38.30
CA PRO A 461 -9.66 -32.53 39.31
C PRO A 461 -10.17 -31.10 39.61
N SER A 462 -10.09 -30.17 38.66
CA SER A 462 -10.68 -28.83 38.75
C SER A 462 -11.79 -28.65 37.70
N SER A 463 -13.00 -29.10 38.08
CA SER A 463 -14.35 -28.66 37.68
C SER A 463 -14.76 -28.41 36.21
N SER A 464 -14.08 -28.91 35.19
CA SER A 464 -14.68 -28.94 33.84
C SER A 464 -14.04 -30.01 32.95
N ASP A 465 -14.79 -31.08 32.66
CA ASP A 465 -14.35 -32.17 31.78
C ASP A 465 -14.42 -31.73 30.30
N GLY A 466 -13.27 -31.66 29.63
CA GLY A 466 -13.19 -31.46 28.17
C GLY A 466 -13.30 -32.79 27.43
N LYS A 467 -13.79 -32.79 26.19
CA LYS A 467 -13.87 -34.01 25.37
C LYS A 467 -13.30 -33.80 23.98
N ILE A 468 -12.16 -34.42 23.70
CA ILE A 468 -11.61 -34.43 22.34
C ILE A 468 -12.11 -35.71 21.64
N THR A 469 -12.79 -35.55 20.50
CA THR A 469 -13.24 -36.67 19.68
C THR A 469 -12.40 -36.72 18.40
N LEU A 470 -11.57 -37.76 18.27
CA LEU A 470 -10.75 -37.96 17.08
C LEU A 470 -11.26 -39.16 16.31
N ASN A 471 -11.62 -38.96 15.04
CA ASN A 471 -12.02 -40.05 14.15
C ASN A 471 -10.79 -40.56 13.39
N ILE A 472 -10.13 -41.61 13.87
CA ILE A 472 -8.83 -42.09 13.36
C ILE A 472 -8.90 -43.59 13.04
N ASN A 473 -8.31 -43.98 11.92
CA ASN A 473 -7.95 -45.36 11.59
C ASN A 473 -6.57 -45.67 12.22
N GLY A 474 -6.53 -46.33 13.37
CA GLY A 474 -5.27 -46.85 13.97
C GLY A 474 -4.82 -46.14 15.26
N LYS A 475 -3.50 -46.07 15.49
CA LYS A 475 -2.90 -45.49 16.70
C LYS A 475 -2.75 -43.98 16.62
N LEU A 476 -2.85 -43.34 17.79
CA LEU A 476 -2.63 -41.91 17.99
C LEU A 476 -1.26 -41.65 18.63
N THR A 477 -0.51 -40.71 18.07
CA THR A 477 0.72 -40.20 18.69
C THR A 477 0.37 -39.10 19.69
N TYR A 478 0.79 -39.26 20.94
CA TYR A 478 0.66 -38.21 21.96
C TYR A 478 1.98 -38.01 22.69
N ASN A 479 2.32 -36.75 22.94
CA ASN A 479 3.47 -36.36 23.74
C ASN A 479 2.99 -35.62 24.99
N LYS A 480 3.67 -35.87 26.10
CA LYS A 480 3.41 -35.20 27.38
C LYS A 480 4.58 -34.30 27.72
N TYR A 481 4.27 -33.06 28.11
CA TYR A 481 5.26 -32.06 28.49
C TYR A 481 4.96 -31.50 29.87
N ASN A 482 6.02 -31.16 30.61
CA ASN A 482 5.92 -30.67 31.99
C ASN A 482 5.72 -29.14 32.05
N SER A 483 5.99 -28.41 30.96
CA SER A 483 5.78 -26.96 30.88
C SER A 483 5.44 -26.48 29.46
N ALA A 484 4.72 -25.35 29.34
CA ALA A 484 4.39 -24.73 28.06
C ALA A 484 5.63 -24.24 27.28
N SER A 485 6.75 -23.97 27.96
CA SER A 485 8.04 -23.63 27.35
C SER A 485 8.69 -24.80 26.60
N ASP A 486 8.25 -26.04 26.82
CA ASP A 486 8.78 -27.22 26.14
C ASP A 486 8.15 -27.46 24.74
N ILE A 487 7.13 -26.66 24.37
CA ILE A 487 6.31 -26.80 23.14
C ILE A 487 6.50 -25.60 22.18
N ALA A 488 7.18 -24.53 22.64
CA ALA A 488 7.25 -23.23 21.97
C ALA A 488 8.16 -23.18 20.74
#